data_AF-A0A2V8IVE4-F1
#
_entry.id   AF-A0A2V8IVE4-F1
#
_cell.length_a   1.000
_cell.length_b   1.000
_cell.length_c   1.000
_cell.angle_alpha   90.00
_cell.angle_beta   90.00
_cell.angle_gamma   90.00
#
_symmetry.space_group_name_H-M   'P 1'
#
loop_
_entity.id
_entity.type
_entity.pdbx_description
1 polymer ?
#
loop_
_entity_poly.entity_id
_entity_poly.type
_entity_poly.pdbx_seq_one_letter_code
_entity_poly.pdbx_strand_id
1 'polypeptide(L)'
;MDAFYASVEQRDKPALRGKPVAVFGDPDKRGVVAAASYEARAFGVRSAIPMARAVRLCPDLIIVRPDFARYRTASQAVFAIFRVVTPLVEPLSLDEAYLDVTENSWGEPLGRVVAERLKAEIRKSTGLTASAGVAPNKFLAKIASAWKKPDGLTVIAPARVEMFLQKLPVDALWGVGPVTASRLRERGIERLVDIRAADTEVLREAVGSSADWLRRLADGIDDRRVEPNREVKSSGTENTYSQDLTDIYEIRAEIDEMARSAAAWLERKELLCRTVTIKVRYNDFTTITRSHSKAPATRNAEEIAARAVSLLERTDAATRPVRLLGVSVHNLEDPAAPFSPEGPVLPFDP
;
A
#
# COMPACT_ATOMS: atom_id res chain seq x y z
N MET A 1 -1.64 -0.41 -12.40
CA MET A 1 -2.13 -1.25 -13.51
C MET A 1 -3.62 -1.48 -13.31
N ASP A 2 -4.30 -2.12 -14.25
CA ASP A 2 -5.72 -2.45 -14.11
C ASP A 2 -5.90 -3.87 -13.58
N ALA A 3 -6.62 -4.01 -12.46
CA ALA A 3 -6.92 -5.29 -11.80
C ALA A 3 -5.70 -6.26 -11.74
N PHE A 4 -4.53 -5.74 -11.36
CA PHE A 4 -3.22 -6.29 -11.71
C PHE A 4 -3.08 -7.82 -11.64
N TYR A 5 -3.27 -8.44 -10.46
CA TYR A 5 -3.10 -9.89 -10.34
C TYR A 5 -4.11 -10.67 -11.19
N ALA A 6 -5.39 -10.27 -11.20
CA ALA A 6 -6.41 -10.93 -12.01
C ALA A 6 -6.09 -10.80 -13.52
N SER A 7 -5.61 -9.63 -13.96
CA SER A 7 -5.19 -9.40 -15.34
C SER A 7 -3.97 -10.24 -15.73
N VAL A 8 -3.01 -10.46 -14.83
CA VAL A 8 -1.88 -11.38 -15.06
C VAL A 8 -2.39 -12.82 -15.21
N GLU A 9 -3.28 -13.27 -14.33
CA GLU A 9 -3.88 -14.61 -14.43
C GLU A 9 -4.66 -14.80 -15.74
N GLN A 10 -5.48 -13.82 -16.14
CA GLN A 10 -6.26 -13.86 -17.40
C GLN A 10 -5.37 -13.76 -18.65
N ARG A 11 -4.24 -13.07 -18.58
CA ARG A 11 -3.25 -13.05 -19.66
C ARG A 11 -2.67 -14.44 -19.87
N ASP A 12 -2.19 -15.07 -18.80
CA ASP A 12 -1.45 -16.33 -18.83
C ASP A 12 -2.37 -17.56 -19.00
N LYS A 13 -3.64 -17.45 -18.61
CA LYS A 13 -4.65 -18.51 -18.73
C LYS A 13 -5.83 -18.02 -19.57
N PRO A 14 -5.80 -18.22 -20.91
CA PRO A 14 -6.84 -17.71 -21.81
C PRO A 14 -8.28 -18.13 -21.43
N ALA A 15 -8.45 -19.30 -20.81
CA ALA A 15 -9.75 -19.78 -20.33
C ALA A 15 -10.40 -18.93 -19.22
N LEU A 16 -9.66 -18.00 -18.60
CA LEU A 16 -10.13 -17.07 -17.58
C LEU A 16 -10.58 -15.71 -18.13
N ARG A 17 -10.28 -15.40 -19.40
CA ARG A 17 -10.62 -14.11 -20.00
C ARG A 17 -12.15 -13.95 -20.12
N GLY A 18 -12.66 -12.78 -19.76
CA GLY A 18 -14.10 -12.50 -19.78
C GLY A 18 -14.89 -13.18 -18.66
N LYS A 19 -14.22 -13.82 -17.69
CA LYS A 19 -14.85 -14.50 -16.56
C LYS A 19 -14.60 -13.73 -15.25
N PRO A 20 -15.53 -13.81 -14.27
CA PRO A 20 -15.31 -13.23 -12.95
C PRO A 20 -14.19 -13.98 -12.22
N VAL A 21 -13.04 -13.35 -12.06
CA VAL A 21 -11.87 -13.93 -11.40
C VAL A 21 -11.54 -13.15 -10.13
N ALA A 22 -11.28 -13.86 -9.03
CA ALA A 22 -10.67 -13.31 -7.83
C ALA A 22 -9.36 -14.03 -7.51
N VAL A 23 -8.34 -13.24 -7.16
CA VAL A 23 -7.06 -13.75 -6.69
C VAL A 23 -7.01 -13.65 -5.17
N PHE A 24 -6.48 -14.71 -4.55
CA PHE A 24 -6.24 -14.85 -3.12
C PHE A 24 -7.50 -15.06 -2.28
N GLY A 25 -7.42 -16.01 -1.35
CA GLY A 25 -8.45 -16.33 -0.37
C GLY A 25 -9.04 -17.71 -0.57
N ASP A 26 -8.86 -18.59 0.41
CA ASP A 26 -9.65 -19.80 0.53
C ASP A 26 -11.01 -19.39 1.12
N PRO A 27 -12.15 -19.66 0.45
CA PRO A 27 -13.48 -19.27 0.92
C PRO A 27 -13.85 -19.91 2.26
N ASP A 28 -13.26 -21.07 2.58
CA ASP A 28 -13.51 -21.82 3.81
C ASP A 28 -12.58 -21.36 4.95
N LYS A 29 -11.69 -20.40 4.68
CA LYS A 29 -10.80 -19.78 5.67
C LYS A 29 -11.07 -18.29 5.78
N ARG A 30 -10.31 -17.63 6.65
CA ARG A 30 -10.39 -16.18 6.92
C ARG A 30 -9.72 -15.34 5.81
N GLY A 31 -9.80 -15.79 4.56
CA GLY A 31 -9.21 -15.15 3.39
C GLY A 31 -9.97 -13.91 2.93
N VAL A 32 -9.25 -12.96 2.34
CA VAL A 32 -9.81 -11.78 1.68
C VAL A 32 -9.38 -11.75 0.22
N VAL A 33 -10.18 -11.11 -0.62
CA VAL A 33 -9.86 -10.91 -2.04
C VAL A 33 -8.67 -9.95 -2.16
N ALA A 34 -7.55 -10.39 -2.73
CA ALA A 34 -6.42 -9.50 -3.01
C ALA A 34 -6.68 -8.65 -4.25
N ALA A 35 -7.17 -9.28 -5.32
CA ALA A 35 -7.56 -8.60 -6.56
C ALA A 35 -8.78 -9.27 -7.17
N ALA A 36 -9.63 -8.48 -7.80
CA ALA A 36 -10.79 -8.95 -8.55
C ALA A 36 -10.74 -8.38 -9.98
N SER A 37 -11.07 -9.22 -10.97
CA SER A 37 -11.24 -8.83 -12.36
C SER A 37 -12.41 -7.85 -12.52
N TYR A 38 -12.48 -7.14 -13.64
CA TYR A 38 -13.59 -6.20 -13.86
C TYR A 38 -14.94 -6.91 -13.98
N GLU A 39 -14.95 -8.12 -14.52
CA GLU A 39 -16.13 -8.98 -14.59
C GLU A 39 -16.62 -9.34 -13.18
N ALA A 40 -15.73 -9.67 -12.25
CA ALA A 40 -16.09 -9.92 -10.85
C ALA A 40 -16.57 -8.64 -10.14
N ARG A 41 -15.95 -7.48 -10.43
CA ARG A 41 -16.34 -6.19 -9.87
C ARG A 41 -17.76 -5.76 -10.24
N ALA A 42 -18.27 -6.20 -11.39
CA ALA A 42 -19.67 -5.95 -11.79
C ALA A 42 -20.68 -6.54 -10.79
N PHE A 43 -20.31 -7.63 -10.10
CA PHE A 43 -21.10 -8.25 -9.03
C PHE A 43 -20.83 -7.64 -7.64
N GLY A 44 -20.02 -6.59 -7.55
CA GLY A 44 -19.62 -5.98 -6.29
C GLY A 44 -18.43 -6.66 -5.60
N VAL A 45 -17.78 -7.65 -6.24
CA VAL A 45 -16.55 -8.25 -5.71
C VAL A 45 -15.40 -7.23 -5.83
N ARG A 46 -14.82 -6.83 -4.70
CA ARG A 46 -13.75 -5.84 -4.62
C ARG A 46 -12.59 -6.35 -3.77
N SER A 47 -11.41 -5.76 -3.92
CA SER A 47 -10.29 -6.06 -3.03
C SER A 47 -10.66 -5.79 -1.56
N ALA A 48 -10.03 -6.54 -0.66
CA ALA A 48 -10.18 -6.49 0.79
C ALA A 48 -11.54 -6.95 1.37
N ILE A 49 -12.51 -7.36 0.55
CA ILE A 49 -13.72 -8.02 1.09
C ILE A 49 -13.43 -9.48 1.46
N PRO A 50 -14.12 -10.07 2.45
CA PRO A 50 -14.00 -11.48 2.79
C PRO A 50 -14.33 -12.38 1.59
N MET A 51 -13.55 -13.45 1.37
CA MET A 51 -13.77 -14.35 0.23
C MET A 51 -15.14 -15.02 0.29
N ALA A 52 -15.60 -15.44 1.47
CA ALA A 52 -16.95 -15.97 1.65
C ALA A 52 -18.05 -14.98 1.20
N ARG A 53 -17.83 -13.67 1.36
CA ARG A 53 -18.76 -12.64 0.83
C ARG A 53 -18.64 -12.52 -0.68
N ALA A 54 -17.42 -12.59 -1.24
CA ALA A 54 -17.21 -12.54 -2.69
C ALA A 54 -17.94 -13.67 -3.42
N VAL A 55 -17.86 -14.90 -2.90
CA VAL A 55 -18.58 -16.07 -3.47
C VAL A 55 -20.10 -15.91 -3.38
N ARG A 56 -20.62 -15.32 -2.29
CA ARG A 56 -22.07 -15.02 -2.18
C ARG A 56 -22.52 -13.95 -3.18
N LEU A 57 -21.67 -12.97 -3.46
CA LEU A 57 -21.95 -11.90 -4.43
C LEU A 57 -21.90 -12.40 -5.87
N CYS A 58 -21.01 -13.36 -6.17
CA CYS A 58 -20.82 -13.93 -7.49
C CYS A 58 -20.67 -15.46 -7.36
N PRO A 59 -21.76 -16.24 -7.50
CA PRO A 59 -21.71 -17.69 -7.38
C PRO A 59 -20.79 -18.37 -8.40
N ASP A 60 -20.63 -17.80 -9.59
CA ASP A 60 -19.74 -18.28 -10.66
C ASP A 60 -18.28 -17.78 -10.52
N LEU A 61 -17.92 -17.21 -9.36
CA LEU A 61 -16.59 -16.62 -9.14
C LEU A 61 -15.49 -17.68 -9.23
N ILE A 62 -14.53 -17.47 -10.13
CA ILE A 62 -13.36 -18.32 -10.26
C ILE A 62 -12.27 -17.81 -9.32
N ILE A 63 -11.94 -18.63 -8.31
CA ILE A 63 -10.90 -18.32 -7.35
C ILE A 63 -9.56 -18.87 -7.85
N VAL A 64 -8.54 -18.02 -7.91
CA VAL A 64 -7.19 -18.37 -8.36
C VAL A 64 -6.19 -18.19 -7.22
N ARG A 65 -5.35 -19.21 -7.01
CA ARG A 65 -4.23 -19.13 -6.06
C ARG A 65 -3.16 -18.18 -6.61
N PRO A 66 -2.59 -17.30 -5.77
CA PRO A 66 -1.62 -16.31 -6.20
C PRO A 66 -0.30 -16.94 -6.65
N ASP A 67 0.29 -16.41 -7.72
CA ASP A 67 1.70 -16.64 -8.08
C ASP A 67 2.48 -15.33 -7.98
N PHE A 68 3.06 -15.08 -6.80
CA PHE A 68 3.78 -13.84 -6.54
C PHE A 68 5.07 -13.71 -7.35
N ALA A 69 5.67 -14.80 -7.83
CA ALA A 69 6.83 -14.72 -8.70
C ALA A 69 6.42 -14.11 -10.05
N ARG A 70 5.32 -14.60 -10.64
CA ARG A 70 4.77 -14.03 -11.90
C ARG A 70 4.38 -12.57 -11.76
N TYR A 71 3.75 -12.20 -10.64
CA TYR A 71 3.34 -10.81 -10.40
C TYR A 71 4.56 -9.88 -10.30
N ARG A 72 5.65 -10.33 -9.65
CA ARG A 72 6.90 -9.58 -9.61
C ARG A 72 7.55 -9.46 -10.98
N THR A 73 7.58 -10.52 -11.78
CA THR A 73 8.12 -10.47 -13.15
C THR A 73 7.34 -9.48 -14.02
N ALA A 74 6.00 -9.53 -13.98
CA ALA A 74 5.16 -8.58 -14.71
C ALA A 74 5.37 -7.12 -14.23
N SER A 75 5.49 -6.92 -12.92
CA SER A 75 5.81 -5.62 -12.32
C SER A 75 7.16 -5.09 -12.82
N GLN A 76 8.21 -5.91 -12.75
CA GLN A 76 9.55 -5.53 -13.21
C GLN A 76 9.57 -5.12 -14.68
N ALA A 77 8.84 -5.82 -15.55
CA ALA A 77 8.71 -5.45 -16.96
C ALA A 77 8.05 -4.07 -17.15
N VAL A 78 6.96 -3.79 -16.42
CA VAL A 78 6.29 -2.48 -16.44
C VAL A 78 7.21 -1.37 -15.91
N PHE A 79 7.88 -1.60 -14.79
CA PHE A 79 8.79 -0.62 -14.20
C PHE A 79 10.05 -0.38 -15.04
N ALA A 80 10.51 -1.37 -15.81
CA ALA A 80 11.56 -1.17 -16.80
C ALA A 80 11.13 -0.17 -17.88
N ILE A 81 9.89 -0.27 -18.38
CA ILE A 81 9.33 0.68 -19.35
C ILE A 81 9.25 2.09 -18.73
N PHE A 82 8.83 2.22 -17.47
CA PHE A 82 8.81 3.52 -16.78
C PHE A 82 10.19 4.18 -16.74
N ARG A 83 11.22 3.40 -16.41
CA ARG A 83 12.61 3.90 -16.29
C ARG A 83 13.23 4.28 -17.63
N VAL A 84 12.73 3.76 -18.75
CA VAL A 84 13.13 4.23 -20.09
C VAL A 84 12.66 5.66 -20.32
N VAL A 85 11.51 6.06 -19.77
CA VAL A 85 10.94 7.41 -19.97
C VAL A 85 11.62 8.46 -19.12
N THR A 86 11.86 8.15 -17.84
CA THR A 86 12.42 9.08 -16.86
C THR A 86 13.13 8.29 -15.75
N PRO A 87 14.25 8.79 -15.19
CA PRO A 87 14.80 8.22 -13.96
C PRO A 87 13.93 8.52 -12.74
N LEU A 88 13.03 9.50 -12.82
CA LEU A 88 12.15 9.94 -11.74
C LEU A 88 10.91 9.05 -11.63
N VAL A 89 11.12 7.80 -11.20
CA VAL A 89 10.07 6.80 -10.99
C VAL A 89 9.98 6.45 -9.51
N GLU A 90 8.87 6.82 -8.87
CA GLU A 90 8.60 6.50 -7.46
C GLU A 90 7.56 5.36 -7.37
N PRO A 91 7.98 4.14 -7.00
CA PRO A 91 7.06 3.03 -6.78
C PRO A 91 6.15 3.27 -5.57
N LEU A 92 4.84 3.06 -5.74
CA LEU A 92 3.87 3.00 -4.64
C LEU A 92 3.50 1.57 -4.27
N SER A 93 3.41 0.70 -5.27
CA SER A 93 3.08 -0.73 -5.15
C SER A 93 3.78 -1.52 -6.26
N LEU A 94 3.52 -2.83 -6.32
CA LEU A 94 3.94 -3.66 -7.46
C LEU A 94 3.40 -3.18 -8.81
N ASP A 95 2.31 -2.42 -8.82
CA ASP A 95 1.59 -2.11 -10.05
C ASP A 95 1.32 -0.61 -10.25
N GLU A 96 1.84 0.24 -9.37
CA GLU A 96 1.59 1.68 -9.39
C GLU A 96 2.87 2.47 -9.06
N ALA A 97 3.09 3.56 -9.78
CA ALA A 97 4.19 4.49 -9.57
C ALA A 97 3.80 5.91 -9.96
N TYR A 98 4.46 6.91 -9.36
CA TYR A 98 4.54 8.25 -9.93
C TYR A 98 5.73 8.35 -10.88
N LEU A 99 5.54 9.06 -11.98
CA LEU A 99 6.59 9.41 -12.92
C LEU A 99 6.61 10.93 -13.06
N ASP A 100 7.76 11.57 -12.87
CA ASP A 100 7.95 12.94 -13.30
C ASP A 100 8.43 12.95 -14.75
N VAL A 101 7.58 13.44 -15.64
CA VAL A 101 7.79 13.45 -17.10
C VAL A 101 7.97 14.87 -17.63
N THR A 102 8.22 15.84 -16.74
CA THR A 102 8.48 17.25 -17.11
C THR A 102 9.63 17.32 -18.12
N GLU A 103 10.71 16.61 -17.81
CA GLU A 103 11.77 16.24 -18.75
C GLU A 103 11.70 14.73 -18.96
N ASN A 104 11.54 14.29 -20.21
CA ASN A 104 11.41 12.88 -20.55
C ASN A 104 12.29 12.52 -21.76
N SER A 105 12.73 11.27 -21.81
CA SER A 105 13.65 10.76 -22.83
C SER A 105 13.08 10.78 -24.25
N TRP A 106 11.77 10.97 -24.40
CA TRP A 106 11.10 11.07 -25.70
C TRP A 106 11.05 12.50 -26.24
N GLY A 107 11.44 13.49 -25.45
CA GLY A 107 11.36 14.91 -25.85
C GLY A 107 9.91 15.39 -26.04
N GLU A 108 8.93 14.69 -25.46
CA GLU A 108 7.51 15.01 -25.65
C GLU A 108 7.08 16.11 -24.67
N PRO A 109 6.60 17.26 -25.15
CA PRO A 109 6.25 18.38 -24.27
C PRO A 109 4.92 18.17 -23.53
N LEU A 110 4.06 17.29 -24.04
CA LEU A 110 2.74 17.03 -23.47
C LEU A 110 2.73 15.71 -22.71
N GLY A 111 2.56 15.78 -21.38
CA GLY A 111 2.45 14.58 -20.53
C GLY A 111 1.33 13.62 -20.94
N ARG A 112 0.28 14.12 -21.63
CA ARG A 112 -0.76 13.28 -22.24
C ARG A 112 -0.17 12.31 -23.28
N VAL A 113 0.67 12.81 -24.19
CA VAL A 113 1.29 12.03 -25.26
C VAL A 113 2.23 10.98 -24.65
N VAL A 114 3.00 11.37 -23.63
CA VAL A 114 3.83 10.44 -22.85
C VAL A 114 2.98 9.32 -22.23
N ALA A 115 1.85 9.66 -21.60
CA ALA A 115 0.97 8.65 -20.99
C ALA A 115 0.34 7.71 -22.02
N GLU A 116 -0.11 8.22 -23.17
CA GLU A 116 -0.67 7.39 -24.27
C GLU A 116 0.38 6.42 -24.82
N ARG A 117 1.61 6.90 -25.05
CA ARG A 117 2.73 6.08 -25.51
C ARG A 117 3.16 5.04 -24.47
N LEU A 118 3.25 5.42 -23.20
CA LEU A 118 3.52 4.49 -22.09
C LEU A 118 2.50 3.35 -22.04
N LYS A 119 1.22 3.68 -22.12
CA LYS A 119 0.14 2.69 -22.13
C LYS A 119 0.26 1.73 -23.31
N ALA A 120 0.51 2.26 -24.51
CA ALA A 120 0.70 1.43 -25.71
C ALA A 120 1.90 0.49 -25.56
N GLU A 121 3.03 0.99 -25.03
CA GLU A 121 4.24 0.18 -24.83
C GLU A 121 4.03 -0.91 -23.76
N ILE A 122 3.37 -0.58 -22.64
CA ILE A 122 3.00 -1.57 -21.62
C ILE A 122 2.12 -2.66 -22.23
N ARG A 123 1.09 -2.29 -23.01
CA ARG A 123 0.19 -3.25 -23.64
C ARG A 123 0.93 -4.15 -24.63
N LYS A 124 1.79 -3.57 -25.46
CA LYS A 124 2.63 -4.29 -26.44
C LYS A 124 3.59 -5.26 -25.76
N SER A 125 4.32 -4.81 -24.74
CA SER A 125 5.39 -5.57 -24.10
C SER A 125 4.90 -6.60 -23.07
N THR A 126 3.75 -6.36 -22.43
CA THR A 126 3.28 -7.21 -21.32
C THR A 126 1.94 -7.87 -21.57
N GLY A 127 1.18 -7.45 -22.58
CA GLY A 127 -0.21 -7.85 -22.80
C GLY A 127 -1.20 -7.27 -21.79
N LEU A 128 -0.76 -6.48 -20.81
CA LEU A 128 -1.61 -5.92 -19.75
C LEU A 128 -2.06 -4.49 -20.09
N THR A 129 -3.19 -4.05 -19.53
CA THR A 129 -3.64 -2.66 -19.64
C THR A 129 -3.24 -1.85 -18.42
N ALA A 130 -3.09 -0.54 -18.62
CA ALA A 130 -2.82 0.41 -17.55
C ALA A 130 -3.75 1.62 -17.71
N SER A 131 -4.30 2.08 -16.59
CA SER A 131 -4.90 3.42 -16.54
C SER A 131 -3.89 4.42 -16.01
N ALA A 132 -3.91 5.64 -16.56
CA ALA A 132 -2.97 6.70 -16.25
C ALA A 132 -3.69 8.02 -15.92
N GLY A 133 -3.06 8.79 -15.04
CA GLY A 133 -3.49 10.14 -14.66
C GLY A 133 -2.35 11.12 -14.91
N VAL A 134 -2.63 12.21 -15.60
CA VAL A 134 -1.65 13.28 -15.88
C VAL A 134 -2.17 14.56 -15.24
N ALA A 135 -1.37 15.16 -14.36
CA ALA A 135 -1.72 16.38 -13.66
C ALA A 135 -0.45 17.14 -13.24
N PRO A 136 -0.56 18.39 -12.76
CA PRO A 136 0.60 19.22 -12.39
C PRO A 136 1.30 18.77 -11.09
N ASN A 137 0.68 17.87 -10.32
CA ASN A 137 1.25 17.35 -9.08
C ASN A 137 0.76 15.91 -8.78
N LYS A 138 1.43 15.26 -7.82
CA LYS A 138 1.19 13.87 -7.43
C LYS A 138 -0.24 13.60 -7.00
N PHE A 139 -0.76 14.41 -6.07
CA PHE A 139 -2.12 14.27 -5.55
C PHE A 139 -3.16 14.20 -6.68
N LEU A 140 -3.17 15.18 -7.58
CA LEU A 140 -4.13 15.23 -8.68
C LEU A 140 -3.91 14.09 -9.67
N ALA A 141 -2.65 13.74 -9.96
CA ALA A 141 -2.31 12.64 -10.86
C ALA A 141 -2.84 11.30 -10.33
N LYS A 142 -2.76 11.06 -9.02
CA LYS A 142 -3.28 9.86 -8.35
C LYS A 142 -4.80 9.73 -8.46
N ILE A 143 -5.53 10.83 -8.28
CA ILE A 143 -6.98 10.84 -8.45
C ILE A 143 -7.33 10.61 -9.92
N ALA A 144 -6.67 11.33 -10.83
CA ALA A 144 -6.89 11.22 -12.26
C ALA A 144 -6.71 9.78 -12.77
N SER A 145 -5.71 9.05 -12.26
CA SER A 145 -5.41 7.68 -12.69
C SER A 145 -6.51 6.67 -12.34
N ALA A 146 -7.32 6.97 -11.31
CA ALA A 146 -8.46 6.14 -10.91
C ALA A 146 -9.76 6.49 -11.65
N TRP A 147 -9.87 7.71 -12.20
CA TRP A 147 -11.14 8.30 -12.64
C TRP A 147 -11.83 7.58 -13.81
N LYS A 148 -11.06 7.02 -14.73
CA LYS A 148 -11.56 6.36 -15.95
C LYS A 148 -11.12 4.90 -16.08
N LYS A 149 -10.84 4.22 -14.96
CA LYS A 149 -10.50 2.78 -14.98
C LYS A 149 -11.67 1.94 -15.50
N PRO A 150 -11.45 0.85 -16.27
CA PRO A 150 -10.17 0.33 -16.79
C PRO A 150 -9.65 1.04 -18.05
N ASP A 151 -8.36 0.82 -18.35
CA ASP A 151 -7.65 1.31 -19.54
C ASP A 151 -7.92 2.78 -19.85
N GLY A 152 -8.08 3.59 -18.80
CA GLY A 152 -8.42 5.00 -18.89
C GLY A 152 -7.20 5.90 -19.00
N LEU A 153 -7.41 7.10 -19.52
CA LEU A 153 -6.48 8.21 -19.37
C LEU A 153 -7.28 9.46 -18.98
N THR A 154 -6.87 10.08 -17.87
CA THR A 154 -7.45 11.35 -17.39
C THR A 154 -6.36 12.38 -17.30
N VAL A 155 -6.59 13.55 -17.90
CA VAL A 155 -5.66 14.68 -17.86
C VAL A 155 -6.33 15.85 -17.16
N ILE A 156 -5.68 16.35 -16.11
CA ILE A 156 -6.06 17.58 -15.40
C ILE A 156 -5.04 18.65 -15.80
N ALA A 157 -5.41 19.51 -16.74
CA ALA A 157 -4.56 20.64 -17.11
C ALA A 157 -4.52 21.68 -15.97
N PRO A 158 -3.43 22.46 -15.81
CA PRO A 158 -3.34 23.51 -14.77
C PRO A 158 -4.56 24.43 -14.73
N ALA A 159 -5.02 24.90 -15.88
CA ALA A 159 -6.19 25.78 -16.00
C ALA A 159 -7.54 25.12 -15.59
N ARG A 160 -7.57 23.79 -15.40
CA ARG A 160 -8.77 23.03 -15.00
C ARG A 160 -8.72 22.53 -13.57
N VAL A 161 -7.65 22.82 -12.82
CA VAL A 161 -7.48 22.34 -11.44
C VAL A 161 -8.64 22.79 -10.57
N GLU A 162 -8.95 24.08 -10.54
CA GLU A 162 -10.03 24.61 -9.68
C GLU A 162 -11.40 23.96 -9.99
N MET A 163 -11.76 23.89 -11.27
CA MET A 163 -13.01 23.23 -11.70
C MET A 163 -13.05 21.75 -11.29
N PHE A 164 -11.90 21.08 -11.25
CA PHE A 164 -11.82 19.70 -10.80
C PHE A 164 -12.00 19.60 -9.28
N LEU A 165 -11.32 20.44 -8.49
CA LEU A 165 -11.40 20.44 -7.03
C LEU A 165 -12.84 20.65 -6.52
N GLN A 166 -13.61 21.53 -7.16
CA GLN A 166 -15.01 21.81 -6.78
C GLN A 166 -15.95 20.59 -6.85
N LYS A 167 -15.55 19.54 -7.60
CA LYS A 167 -16.33 18.31 -7.79
C LYS A 167 -15.84 17.16 -6.91
N LEU A 168 -14.70 17.31 -6.23
CA LEU A 168 -14.10 16.22 -5.48
C LEU A 168 -14.79 16.06 -4.12
N PRO A 169 -15.42 14.90 -3.85
CA PRO A 169 -15.84 14.58 -2.50
C PRO A 169 -14.61 14.37 -1.61
N VAL A 170 -14.77 14.57 -0.31
CA VAL A 170 -13.65 14.53 0.65
C VAL A 170 -12.96 13.16 0.71
N ASP A 171 -13.69 12.08 0.42
CA ASP A 171 -13.19 10.70 0.37
C ASP A 171 -12.57 10.29 -0.98
N ALA A 172 -12.55 11.19 -1.97
CA ALA A 172 -11.72 11.01 -3.16
C ALA A 172 -10.22 11.23 -2.87
N LEU A 173 -9.90 11.86 -1.73
CA LEU A 173 -8.53 12.16 -1.34
C LEU A 173 -7.78 10.88 -0.92
N TRP A 174 -6.65 10.62 -1.59
CA TRP A 174 -5.74 9.58 -1.16
C TRP A 174 -5.14 9.94 0.21
N GLY A 175 -5.54 9.21 1.25
CA GLY A 175 -5.20 9.49 2.65
C GLY A 175 -6.42 9.75 3.54
N VAL A 176 -7.58 10.06 2.96
CA VAL A 176 -8.85 10.17 3.70
C VAL A 176 -9.61 8.85 3.55
N GLY A 177 -9.48 7.99 4.57
CA GLY A 177 -10.23 6.75 4.65
C GLY A 177 -11.70 6.97 5.07
N PRO A 178 -12.54 5.92 5.06
CA PRO A 178 -13.97 6.02 5.38
C PRO A 178 -14.25 6.64 6.76
N VAL A 179 -13.41 6.35 7.75
CA VAL A 179 -13.54 6.90 9.12
C VAL A 179 -13.30 8.40 9.13
N THR A 180 -12.20 8.85 8.52
CA THR A 180 -11.87 10.27 8.41
C THR A 180 -12.93 11.02 7.60
N ALA A 181 -13.41 10.43 6.50
CA ALA A 181 -14.49 10.99 5.70
C ALA A 181 -15.79 11.15 6.50
N SER A 182 -16.16 10.18 7.34
CA SER A 182 -17.35 10.27 8.22
C SER A 182 -17.21 11.46 9.17
N ARG A 183 -16.07 11.60 9.85
CA ARG A 183 -15.82 12.70 10.79
C ARG A 183 -15.88 14.08 10.14
N LEU A 184 -15.43 14.19 8.89
CA LEU A 184 -15.50 15.42 8.10
C LEU A 184 -16.95 15.73 7.71
N ARG A 185 -17.70 14.75 7.22
CA ARG A 185 -19.12 14.90 6.86
C ARG A 185 -20.01 15.26 8.05
N GLU A 186 -19.75 14.68 9.22
CA GLU A 186 -20.44 15.03 10.47
C GLU A 186 -20.28 16.51 10.85
N ARG A 187 -19.25 17.19 10.31
CA ARG A 187 -18.96 18.62 10.49
C ARG A 187 -19.36 19.46 9.27
N GLY A 188 -20.15 18.90 8.34
CA GLY A 188 -20.63 19.59 7.14
C GLY A 188 -19.61 19.72 6.02
N ILE A 189 -18.47 19.00 6.08
CA ILE A 189 -17.43 19.01 5.05
C ILE A 189 -17.67 17.82 4.12
N GLU A 190 -18.34 18.05 3.00
CA GLU A 190 -18.66 16.99 2.02
C GLU A 190 -17.64 16.91 0.88
N ARG A 191 -17.17 18.08 0.45
CA ARG A 191 -16.25 18.25 -0.68
C ARG A 191 -14.90 18.75 -0.19
N LEU A 192 -13.88 18.50 -1.01
CA LEU A 192 -12.52 18.92 -0.69
C LEU A 192 -12.44 20.46 -0.56
N VAL A 193 -13.17 21.20 -1.39
CA VAL A 193 -13.18 22.69 -1.34
C VAL A 193 -13.86 23.25 -0.08
N ASP A 194 -14.73 22.50 0.58
CA ASP A 194 -15.39 22.94 1.82
C ASP A 194 -14.36 23.13 2.95
N ILE A 195 -13.24 22.41 2.88
CA ILE A 195 -12.11 22.55 3.81
C ILE A 195 -11.53 23.97 3.81
N ARG A 196 -11.59 24.69 2.68
CA ARG A 196 -11.10 26.07 2.60
C ARG A 196 -11.87 27.00 3.54
N ALA A 197 -13.18 26.79 3.66
CA ALA A 197 -14.07 27.59 4.48
C ALA A 197 -14.27 27.05 5.90
N ALA A 198 -13.83 25.82 6.18
CA ALA A 198 -13.93 25.21 7.50
C ALA A 198 -13.13 26.01 8.54
N ASP A 199 -13.68 26.11 9.76
CA ASP A 199 -12.96 26.63 10.91
C ASP A 199 -11.74 25.74 11.23
N THR A 200 -10.63 26.35 11.64
CA THR A 200 -9.36 25.63 11.87
C THR A 200 -9.46 24.65 13.02
N GLU A 201 -10.15 25.00 14.11
CA GLU A 201 -10.30 24.12 15.26
C GLU A 201 -11.24 22.96 14.91
N VAL A 202 -12.35 23.23 14.21
CA VAL A 202 -13.26 22.19 13.71
C VAL A 202 -12.52 21.18 12.80
N LEU A 203 -11.67 21.67 11.91
CA LEU A 203 -10.88 20.81 11.01
C LEU A 203 -9.85 19.97 11.80
N ARG A 204 -9.16 20.59 12.77
CA ARG A 204 -8.18 19.90 13.63
C ARG A 204 -8.83 18.84 14.52
N GLU A 205 -10.02 19.09 15.05
CA GLU A 205 -10.77 18.06 15.79
C GLU A 205 -11.10 16.85 14.92
N ALA A 206 -11.39 17.06 13.63
CA ALA A 206 -11.74 15.98 12.71
C ALA A 206 -10.53 15.13 12.30
N VAL A 207 -9.40 15.79 11.99
CA VAL A 207 -8.26 15.16 11.28
C VAL A 207 -6.89 15.34 11.96
N GLY A 208 -6.84 16.00 13.11
CA GLY A 208 -5.63 16.24 13.89
C GLY A 208 -4.57 17.01 13.12
N SER A 209 -3.33 16.52 13.21
CA SER A 209 -2.16 17.11 12.54
C SER A 209 -2.23 17.14 11.00
N SER A 210 -3.23 16.47 10.40
CA SER A 210 -3.43 16.50 8.94
C SER A 210 -4.17 17.74 8.44
N ALA A 211 -4.69 18.60 9.32
CA ALA A 211 -5.52 19.75 8.95
C ALA A 211 -4.84 20.68 7.94
N ASP A 212 -3.60 21.09 8.23
CA ASP A 212 -2.86 22.02 7.37
C ASP A 212 -2.54 21.39 6.00
N TRP A 213 -2.21 20.09 6.00
CA TRP A 213 -2.00 19.34 4.77
C TRP A 213 -3.28 19.26 3.92
N LEU A 214 -4.44 19.00 4.55
CA LEU A 214 -5.73 18.98 3.85
C LEU A 214 -6.10 20.35 3.27
N ARG A 215 -5.83 21.45 3.99
CA ARG A 215 -6.06 22.80 3.46
C ARG A 215 -5.26 23.05 2.19
N ARG A 216 -3.98 22.70 2.18
CA ARG A 216 -3.12 22.83 0.99
C ARG A 216 -3.67 22.04 -0.21
N LEU A 217 -4.11 20.81 0.03
CA LEU A 217 -4.71 19.99 -1.04
C LEU A 217 -6.06 20.53 -1.51
N ALA A 218 -6.85 21.13 -0.61
CA ALA A 218 -8.07 21.84 -0.98
C ALA A 218 -7.79 23.00 -1.92
N ASP A 219 -6.64 23.67 -1.81
CA ASP A 219 -6.15 24.69 -2.75
C ASP A 219 -5.44 24.12 -3.99
N GLY A 220 -5.39 22.79 -4.13
CA GLY A 220 -4.72 22.10 -5.23
C GLY A 220 -3.20 22.09 -5.13
N ILE A 221 -2.64 22.47 -3.97
CA ILE A 221 -1.22 22.63 -3.74
C ILE A 221 -0.63 21.33 -3.15
N ASP A 222 0.28 20.72 -3.91
CA ASP A 222 1.07 19.56 -3.47
C ASP A 222 2.49 19.67 -4.04
N ASP A 223 3.42 20.12 -3.22
CA ASP A 223 4.81 20.40 -3.61
C ASP A 223 5.72 19.15 -3.52
N ARG A 224 5.16 17.98 -3.16
CA ARG A 224 5.95 16.75 -3.03
C ARG A 224 6.51 16.35 -4.38
N ARG A 225 7.84 16.36 -4.50
CA ARG A 225 8.56 15.87 -5.67
C ARG A 225 8.47 14.36 -5.79
N VAL A 226 8.60 13.84 -7.01
CA VAL A 226 8.75 12.39 -7.23
C VAL A 226 10.11 11.95 -6.69
N GLU A 227 10.11 10.98 -5.78
CA GLU A 227 11.25 10.47 -5.03
C GLU A 227 11.52 9.01 -5.45
N PRO A 228 12.50 8.78 -6.36
CA PRO A 228 12.72 7.43 -6.90
C PRO A 228 13.27 6.43 -5.88
N ASN A 229 14.04 6.93 -4.90
CA ASN A 229 14.73 6.12 -3.90
C ASN A 229 14.14 6.40 -2.53
N ARG A 230 13.42 5.43 -1.97
CA ARG A 230 12.93 5.50 -0.59
C ARG A 230 13.60 4.41 0.23
N GLU A 231 14.26 4.83 1.30
CA GLU A 231 14.85 3.91 2.26
C GLU A 231 13.75 3.08 2.95
N VAL A 232 14.03 1.79 3.09
CA VAL A 232 13.16 0.89 3.82
C VAL A 232 13.26 1.21 5.31
N LYS A 233 12.14 1.57 5.93
CA LYS A 233 12.11 1.94 7.36
C LYS A 233 11.89 0.75 8.29
N SER A 234 11.24 -0.29 7.78
CA SER A 234 10.92 -1.50 8.53
C SER A 234 10.62 -2.67 7.60
N SER A 235 10.70 -3.87 8.16
CA SER A 235 10.28 -5.12 7.50
C SER A 235 9.49 -5.94 8.50
N GLY A 236 8.38 -6.54 8.06
CA GLY A 236 7.54 -7.34 8.93
C GLY A 236 6.78 -8.40 8.18
N THR A 237 6.47 -9.47 8.90
CA THR A 237 5.62 -10.58 8.46
C THR A 237 4.50 -10.76 9.46
N GLU A 238 3.31 -11.09 8.99
CA GLU A 238 2.17 -11.41 9.84
C GLU A 238 1.31 -12.49 9.19
N ASN A 239 0.68 -13.31 10.03
CA ASN A 239 -0.18 -14.40 9.59
C ASN A 239 -1.50 -14.38 10.37
N THR A 240 -2.62 -14.45 9.66
CA THR A 240 -3.94 -14.71 10.25
C THR A 240 -4.24 -16.19 10.13
N TYR A 241 -4.35 -16.87 11.26
CA TYR A 241 -4.58 -18.31 11.29
C TYR A 241 -6.03 -18.65 10.97
N SER A 242 -6.22 -19.81 10.33
CA SER A 242 -7.56 -20.31 9.95
C SER A 242 -8.42 -20.64 11.17
N GLN A 243 -7.79 -21.12 12.25
CA GLN A 243 -8.35 -21.31 13.58
C GLN A 243 -7.54 -20.47 14.56
N ASP A 244 -8.17 -20.01 15.65
CA ASP A 244 -7.45 -19.24 16.65
C ASP A 244 -6.49 -20.17 17.42
N LEU A 245 -5.24 -19.73 17.60
CA LEU A 245 -4.23 -20.45 18.35
C LEU A 245 -4.51 -20.33 19.85
N THR A 246 -4.46 -21.44 20.56
CA THR A 246 -4.64 -21.48 22.02
C THR A 246 -3.44 -22.08 22.74
N ASP A 247 -2.58 -22.82 22.05
CA ASP A 247 -1.37 -23.40 22.62
C ASP A 247 -0.22 -22.38 22.62
N ILE A 248 0.33 -22.10 23.80
CA ILE A 248 1.46 -21.19 23.96
C ILE A 248 2.74 -21.70 23.29
N TYR A 249 2.93 -23.01 23.17
CA TYR A 249 4.11 -23.56 22.50
C TYR A 249 4.05 -23.32 20.99
N GLU A 250 2.88 -23.50 20.39
CA GLU A 250 2.62 -23.18 18.99
C GLU A 250 2.80 -21.67 18.73
N ILE A 251 2.21 -20.81 19.58
CA ILE A 251 2.35 -19.34 19.48
C ILE A 251 3.83 -18.91 19.54
N ARG A 252 4.61 -19.51 20.45
CA ARG A 252 6.05 -19.23 20.58
C ARG A 252 6.83 -19.66 19.35
N ALA A 253 6.55 -20.85 18.82
CA ALA A 253 7.22 -21.37 17.63
C ALA A 253 6.96 -20.47 16.40
N GLU A 254 5.71 -20.03 16.22
CA GLU A 254 5.32 -19.13 15.13
C GLU A 254 6.04 -17.77 15.21
N ILE A 255 6.14 -17.19 16.41
CA ILE A 255 6.89 -15.93 16.62
C ILE A 255 8.39 -16.11 16.37
N ASP A 256 8.98 -17.22 16.83
CA ASP A 256 10.40 -17.54 16.58
C ASP A 256 10.68 -17.66 15.08
N GLU A 257 9.85 -18.40 14.34
CA GLU A 257 10.00 -18.56 12.89
C GLU A 257 9.90 -17.21 12.16
N MET A 258 8.88 -16.40 12.49
CA MET A 258 8.70 -15.08 11.90
C MET A 258 9.89 -14.14 12.20
N ALA A 259 10.44 -14.19 13.41
CA ALA A 259 11.62 -13.44 13.80
C ALA A 259 12.88 -13.87 13.03
N ARG A 260 13.09 -15.18 12.84
CA ARG A 260 14.20 -15.70 12.04
C ARG A 260 14.08 -15.34 10.57
N SER A 261 12.86 -15.32 10.03
CA SER A 261 12.58 -14.83 8.68
C SER A 261 12.95 -13.34 8.53
N ALA A 262 12.64 -12.52 9.53
CA ALA A 262 13.05 -11.12 9.57
C ALA A 262 14.58 -10.95 9.64
N ALA A 263 15.28 -11.77 10.44
CA ALA A 263 16.74 -11.78 10.51
C ALA A 263 17.38 -12.18 9.16
N ALA A 264 16.86 -13.22 8.50
CA ALA A 264 17.32 -13.63 7.17
C ALA A 264 17.07 -12.53 6.11
N TRP A 265 16.00 -11.74 6.26
CA TRP A 265 15.76 -10.58 5.42
C TRP A 265 16.78 -9.46 5.67
N LEU A 266 17.13 -9.18 6.92
CA LEU A 266 18.17 -8.22 7.29
C LEU A 266 19.52 -8.62 6.71
N GLU A 267 19.90 -9.90 6.80
CA GLU A 267 21.13 -10.43 6.22
C GLU A 267 21.20 -10.19 4.71
N ARG A 268 20.16 -10.56 3.96
CA ARG A 268 20.09 -10.34 2.50
C ARG A 268 20.09 -8.87 2.09
N LYS A 269 19.70 -7.98 2.99
CA LYS A 269 19.67 -6.53 2.76
C LYS A 269 20.90 -5.83 3.32
N GLU A 270 21.79 -6.58 3.97
CA GLU A 270 22.97 -6.04 4.66
C GLU A 270 22.62 -4.97 5.70
N LEU A 271 21.42 -5.05 6.29
CA LEU A 271 20.93 -4.10 7.30
C LEU A 271 21.01 -4.70 8.71
N LEU A 272 21.06 -3.83 9.71
CA LEU A 272 20.86 -4.14 11.12
C LEU A 272 19.53 -3.57 11.60
N CYS A 273 19.03 -4.03 12.75
CA CYS A 273 17.87 -3.43 13.40
C CYS A 273 18.13 -3.16 14.89
N ARG A 274 17.56 -2.09 15.43
CA ARG A 274 17.53 -1.85 16.89
C ARG A 274 16.29 -2.42 17.54
N THR A 275 15.17 -2.45 16.81
CA THR A 275 13.83 -2.63 17.40
C THR A 275 13.14 -3.85 16.82
N VAL A 276 12.75 -4.76 17.70
CA VAL A 276 11.89 -5.91 17.39
C VAL A 276 10.50 -5.64 17.94
N THR A 277 9.47 -5.84 17.14
CA THR A 277 8.07 -5.62 17.53
C THR A 277 7.25 -6.84 17.18
N ILE A 278 6.49 -7.36 18.15
CA ILE A 278 5.44 -8.35 17.91
C ILE A 278 4.07 -7.67 17.82
N LYS A 279 3.18 -8.26 17.03
CA LYS A 279 1.77 -7.91 16.92
C LYS A 279 0.96 -9.16 17.26
N VAL A 280 0.01 -9.01 18.18
CA VAL A 280 -0.94 -10.06 18.56
C VAL A 280 -2.35 -9.50 18.35
N ARG A 281 -3.16 -10.20 17.58
CA ARG A 281 -4.60 -9.93 17.47
C ARG A 281 -5.36 -11.10 18.04
N TYR A 282 -6.32 -10.82 18.91
CA TYR A 282 -7.18 -11.83 19.53
C TYR A 282 -8.43 -12.10 18.69
N ASN A 283 -9.21 -13.11 19.11
CA ASN A 283 -10.45 -13.52 18.45
C ASN A 283 -11.52 -12.41 18.34
N ASP A 284 -11.54 -11.47 19.28
CA ASP A 284 -12.41 -10.29 19.32
C ASP A 284 -11.90 -9.10 18.46
N PHE A 285 -10.85 -9.33 17.66
CA PHE A 285 -10.15 -8.33 16.83
C PHE A 285 -9.35 -7.26 17.60
N THR A 286 -9.32 -7.31 18.94
CA THR A 286 -8.41 -6.48 19.74
C THR A 286 -6.98 -6.78 19.30
N THR A 287 -6.25 -5.74 18.90
CA THR A 287 -4.86 -5.85 18.42
C THR A 287 -3.93 -5.11 19.37
N ILE A 288 -2.90 -5.78 19.85
CA ILE A 288 -1.84 -5.18 20.66
C ILE A 288 -0.50 -5.33 19.95
N THR A 289 0.40 -4.38 20.20
CA THR A 289 1.79 -4.46 19.78
C THR A 289 2.68 -4.31 21.01
N ARG A 290 3.81 -5.01 21.00
CA ARG A 290 4.87 -4.88 22.01
C ARG A 290 6.19 -4.79 21.28
N SER A 291 7.06 -3.89 21.74
CA SER A 291 8.36 -3.67 21.13
C SER A 291 9.46 -3.72 22.17
N HIS A 292 10.66 -4.11 21.70
CA HIS A 292 11.90 -4.06 22.45
C HIS A 292 12.98 -3.45 21.56
N SER A 293 13.56 -2.35 22.02
CA SER A 293 14.64 -1.63 21.34
C SER A 293 15.90 -1.73 22.18
N LYS A 294 17.02 -2.13 21.57
CA LYS A 294 18.32 -2.27 22.24
C LYS A 294 19.46 -1.92 21.29
N ALA A 295 20.46 -1.22 21.81
CA ALA A 295 21.75 -0.98 21.17
C ALA A 295 22.82 -1.97 21.70
N PRO A 296 23.85 -2.32 20.90
CA PRO A 296 24.00 -1.99 19.48
C PRO A 296 22.95 -2.68 18.59
N ALA A 297 22.78 -2.18 17.36
CA ALA A 297 21.90 -2.79 16.37
C ALA A 297 22.39 -4.21 16.01
N THR A 298 21.47 -5.10 15.70
CA THR A 298 21.75 -6.52 15.47
C THR A 298 20.99 -7.05 14.27
N ARG A 299 21.57 -8.06 13.62
CA ARG A 299 20.89 -8.96 12.67
C ARG A 299 21.02 -10.43 13.09
N ASN A 300 21.53 -10.69 14.29
CA ASN A 300 21.68 -12.04 14.82
C ASN A 300 20.30 -12.67 15.03
N ALA A 301 20.07 -13.83 14.42
CA ALA A 301 18.76 -14.48 14.40
C ALA A 301 18.33 -14.94 15.79
N GLU A 302 19.23 -15.50 16.59
CA GLU A 302 18.97 -15.97 17.95
C GLU A 302 18.57 -14.81 18.86
N GLU A 303 19.29 -13.68 18.78
CA GLU A 303 19.00 -12.50 19.57
C GLU A 303 17.65 -11.87 19.19
N ILE A 304 17.36 -11.76 17.89
CA ILE A 304 16.07 -11.22 17.41
C ILE A 304 14.91 -12.13 17.83
N ALA A 305 15.05 -13.45 17.69
CA ALA A 305 14.03 -14.41 18.07
C ALA A 305 13.79 -14.43 19.58
N ALA A 306 14.85 -14.45 20.39
CA ALA A 306 14.73 -14.38 21.85
C ALA A 306 14.01 -13.10 22.31
N ARG A 307 14.32 -11.95 21.70
CA ARG A 307 13.62 -10.69 21.96
C ARG A 307 12.16 -10.73 21.54
N ALA A 308 11.83 -11.34 20.39
CA ALA A 308 10.45 -11.45 19.93
C ALA A 308 9.61 -12.35 20.85
N VAL A 309 10.16 -13.51 21.23
CA VAL A 309 9.48 -14.49 22.10
C VAL A 309 9.27 -13.93 23.51
N SER A 310 10.23 -13.22 24.09
CA SER A 310 10.05 -12.64 25.44
C SER A 310 8.97 -11.56 25.49
N LEU A 311 8.70 -10.88 24.36
CA LEU A 311 7.60 -9.90 24.29
C LEU A 311 6.21 -10.53 24.47
N LEU A 312 6.06 -11.84 24.24
CA LEU A 312 4.79 -12.55 24.50
C LEU A 312 4.38 -12.49 25.97
N GLU A 313 5.33 -12.43 26.91
CA GLU A 313 5.04 -12.33 28.34
C GLU A 313 4.31 -11.03 28.71
N ARG A 314 4.36 -10.03 27.82
CA ARG A 314 3.69 -8.73 27.98
C ARG A 314 2.35 -8.68 27.24
N THR A 315 1.79 -9.84 26.93
CA THR A 315 0.54 -10.03 26.19
C THR A 315 -0.35 -11.07 26.86
N ASP A 316 -1.62 -11.10 26.49
CA ASP A 316 -2.57 -12.15 26.88
C ASP A 316 -2.49 -13.40 25.96
N ALA A 317 -1.40 -13.55 25.19
CA ALA A 317 -1.19 -14.71 24.33
C ALA A 317 -0.85 -15.93 25.20
N ALA A 318 -1.89 -16.61 25.69
CA ALA A 318 -1.93 -17.84 26.49
C ALA A 318 -3.27 -17.92 27.25
N THR A 319 -3.86 -16.76 27.56
CA THR A 319 -5.15 -16.65 28.26
C THR A 319 -6.29 -16.35 27.29
N ARG A 320 -5.99 -15.74 26.14
CA ARG A 320 -6.95 -15.43 25.08
C ARG A 320 -6.57 -16.12 23.78
N PRO A 321 -7.54 -16.68 23.03
CA PRO A 321 -7.29 -17.24 21.71
C PRO A 321 -6.70 -16.19 20.75
N VAL A 322 -5.61 -16.55 20.07
CA VAL A 322 -4.85 -15.67 19.19
C VAL A 322 -5.25 -15.91 17.73
N ARG A 323 -5.71 -14.85 17.08
CA ARG A 323 -6.16 -14.85 15.68
C ARG A 323 -5.06 -14.56 14.68
N LEU A 324 -4.16 -13.64 15.01
CA LEU A 324 -3.03 -13.25 14.15
C LEU A 324 -1.79 -12.98 15.01
N LEU A 325 -0.67 -13.46 14.51
CA LEU A 325 0.67 -13.13 14.99
C LEU A 325 1.44 -12.39 13.91
N GLY A 326 2.34 -11.50 14.32
CA GLY A 326 3.25 -10.84 13.41
C GLY A 326 4.52 -10.38 14.12
N VAL A 327 5.61 -10.36 13.39
CA VAL A 327 6.91 -9.86 13.83
C VAL A 327 7.40 -8.83 12.84
N SER A 328 7.95 -7.73 13.34
CA SER A 328 8.55 -6.68 12.53
C SER A 328 9.81 -6.11 13.16
N VAL A 329 10.76 -5.73 12.31
CA VAL A 329 12.01 -5.07 12.66
C VAL A 329 11.99 -3.63 12.17
N HIS A 330 12.42 -2.71 13.04
CA HIS A 330 12.40 -1.25 12.82
C HIS A 330 13.72 -0.64 13.27
N ASN A 331 13.88 0.66 13.00
CA ASN A 331 15.11 1.42 13.26
C ASN A 331 16.28 0.70 12.60
N LEU A 332 16.18 0.60 11.27
CA LEU A 332 17.13 -0.10 10.45
C LEU A 332 18.38 0.76 10.26
N GLU A 333 19.54 0.13 10.30
CA GLU A 333 20.85 0.76 10.11
C GLU A 333 21.60 0.06 8.98
N ASP A 334 22.24 0.85 8.14
CA ASP A 334 23.22 0.38 7.17
C ASP A 334 24.62 0.49 7.81
N PRO A 335 25.31 -0.64 8.08
CA PRO A 335 26.66 -0.63 8.63
C PRO A 335 27.70 0.05 7.73
N ALA A 336 27.43 0.12 6.42
CA ALA A 336 28.29 0.74 5.43
C ALA A 336 27.97 2.21 5.18
N ALA A 337 26.88 2.74 5.76
CA ALA A 337 26.58 4.16 5.66
C ALA A 337 27.69 4.96 6.38
N PRO A 338 28.25 6.00 5.74
CA PRO A 338 29.20 6.87 6.41
C PRO A 338 28.56 7.44 7.67
N PHE A 339 29.31 7.44 8.78
CA PHE A 339 28.88 8.06 10.03
C PHE A 339 28.51 9.52 9.76
N SER A 340 27.21 9.81 9.71
CA SER A 340 26.72 11.17 9.70
C SER A 340 26.47 11.57 11.15
N PRO A 341 27.24 12.51 11.72
CA PRO A 341 27.01 12.97 13.10
C PRO A 341 25.64 13.66 13.26
N GLU A 342 24.99 14.01 12.16
CA GLU A 342 23.60 14.46 12.15
C GLU A 342 22.69 13.24 12.02
N GLY A 343 22.17 12.77 13.16
CA GLY A 343 20.98 11.94 13.17
C GLY A 343 19.80 12.65 12.50
N PRO A 344 18.68 11.95 12.22
CA PRO A 344 17.48 12.63 11.74
C PRO A 344 17.08 13.71 12.75
N VAL A 345 17.19 14.98 12.35
CA VAL A 345 16.62 16.11 13.08
C VAL A 345 15.12 15.86 13.11
N LEU A 346 14.61 15.45 14.27
CA LEU A 346 13.18 15.46 14.52
C LEU A 346 12.72 16.93 14.48
N PRO A 347 11.52 17.24 13.95
CA PRO A 347 11.03 18.62 13.83
C PRO A 347 10.80 19.35 15.17
N PHE A 348 11.35 18.85 16.29
CA PHE A 348 11.18 19.37 17.64
C PHE A 348 12.44 19.26 18.52
N ASP A 349 13.65 19.08 17.97
CA ASP A 349 14.86 19.34 18.77
C ASP A 349 15.24 20.84 18.63
N PRO A 350 15.53 21.54 19.75
CA PRO A 350 15.70 23.00 19.80
C PRO A 350 16.91 23.54 19.04
#